data_AF-A0A5C5GCM7-F1
#
_entry.id   AF-A0A5C5GCM7-F1
#
_cell.length_a   1.000
_cell.length_b   1.000
_cell.length_c   1.000
_cell.angle_alpha   90.00
_cell.angle_beta   90.00
_cell.angle_gamma   90.00
#
_symmetry.space_group_name_H-M   'P 1'
#
loop_
_entity.id
_entity.type
_entity.pdbx_description
1 polymer ?
#
loop_
_entity_poly.entity_id
_entity_poly.type
_entity_poly.pdbx_seq_one_letter_code
_entity_poly.pdbx_strand_id
1 'polypeptide(L)'
;MSESSSAKKAPARRNRAIYGAAHRLLTKGELPEGLVLTESAVARLFNVSRAPAADALQRLVDDSLVFRFEGRGYIVGGAELNPVRMPLEETALATAAREVGPLDARNWRDIHYPEVEAAVASCMSYGTFVLSSAALASHLGVSRTTSNEMISRLERVNLVEQASNGRWIVPRMGVTGVRHHYQIRKLLEPAALADVVEEGAGQKVGSALARIDALRKSRSFTIDLVNDVEADLHFRLVRSCRNPQMRETIHRSQLPLIATHMAFARYNKPEEMESVLDDHEEILAAIRDGADDRVWRELMVAHLDNGEQTTSTYIASAPEPPDGLIPPFLVQLD
;
A
#
# COMPACT_ATOMS: atom_id res chain seq x y z
N MET A 1 0.89 7.91 -28.67
CA MET A 1 0.08 6.68 -28.48
C MET A 1 0.61 5.98 -27.26
N SER A 2 -0.29 5.77 -26.31
CA SER A 2 -0.05 5.30 -24.95
C SER A 2 0.25 3.81 -24.93
N GLU A 3 1.28 3.41 -24.18
CA GLU A 3 1.33 2.07 -23.58
C GLU A 3 1.43 2.20 -22.06
N SER A 4 0.24 2.13 -21.46
CA SER A 4 -0.03 1.80 -20.07
C SER A 4 0.59 0.45 -19.72
N SER A 5 1.68 0.46 -18.96
CA SER A 5 2.20 -0.71 -18.24
C SER A 5 1.53 -0.80 -16.87
N SER A 6 0.27 -1.23 -16.84
CA SER A 6 -0.51 -1.42 -15.62
C SER A 6 -0.90 -2.89 -15.38
N ALA A 7 -0.54 -3.40 -14.21
CA ALA A 7 -1.30 -4.33 -13.36
C ALA A 7 -1.86 -5.66 -13.95
N LYS A 8 -1.02 -6.60 -14.44
CA LYS A 8 -1.46 -7.99 -14.78
C LYS A 8 -0.70 -9.16 -14.16
N LYS A 9 0.28 -8.96 -13.26
CA LYS A 9 1.19 -10.06 -12.82
C LYS A 9 0.78 -10.86 -11.55
N ALA A 10 -0.24 -10.43 -10.80
CA ALA A 10 -0.59 -11.07 -9.52
C ALA A 10 -1.34 -12.43 -9.61
N PRO A 11 -2.31 -12.64 -10.53
CA PRO A 11 -2.99 -13.94 -10.70
C PRO A 11 -2.02 -15.04 -11.16
N ALA A 12 -1.11 -14.68 -12.08
CA ALA A 12 -0.14 -15.56 -12.72
C ALA A 12 0.94 -16.12 -11.78
N ARG A 13 1.16 -15.50 -10.60
CA ARG A 13 2.11 -16.00 -9.60
C ARG A 13 1.47 -17.02 -8.66
N ARG A 14 0.19 -16.83 -8.33
CA ARG A 14 -0.57 -17.68 -7.40
C ARG A 14 -0.93 -19.02 -8.03
N ASN A 15 -1.51 -18.99 -9.23
CA ASN A 15 -1.79 -20.21 -9.99
C ASN A 15 -0.49 -20.99 -10.30
N ARG A 16 0.63 -20.31 -10.58
CA ARG A 16 1.94 -20.93 -10.82
C ARG A 16 2.50 -21.64 -9.58
N ALA A 17 2.27 -21.11 -8.38
CA ALA A 17 2.70 -21.76 -7.14
C ALA A 17 1.90 -23.04 -6.85
N ILE A 18 0.56 -22.97 -6.99
CA ILE A 18 -0.33 -24.14 -6.84
C ILE A 18 0.01 -25.19 -7.88
N TYR A 19 0.12 -24.76 -9.14
CA TYR A 19 0.53 -25.61 -10.27
C TYR A 19 1.90 -26.24 -10.01
N GLY A 20 2.92 -25.48 -9.62
CA GLY A 20 4.27 -25.99 -9.40
C GLY A 20 4.34 -27.02 -8.28
N ALA A 21 3.60 -26.79 -7.18
CA ALA A 21 3.47 -27.74 -6.08
C ALA A 21 2.81 -29.04 -6.53
N ALA A 22 1.65 -28.95 -7.19
CA ALA A 22 0.92 -30.12 -7.67
C ALA A 22 1.69 -30.87 -8.77
N HIS A 23 2.22 -30.16 -9.78
CA HIS A 23 3.02 -30.72 -10.86
C HIS A 23 4.21 -31.52 -10.34
N ARG A 24 4.97 -30.98 -9.38
CA ARG A 24 6.11 -31.69 -8.76
C ARG A 24 5.68 -33.02 -8.13
N LEU A 25 4.54 -33.05 -7.45
CA LEU A 25 4.06 -34.27 -6.78
C LEU A 25 3.50 -35.28 -7.79
N LEU A 26 2.76 -34.80 -8.80
CA LEU A 26 2.19 -35.63 -9.87
C LEU A 26 3.28 -36.30 -10.70
N THR A 27 4.30 -35.53 -11.12
CA THR A 27 5.42 -36.06 -11.90
C THR A 27 6.30 -37.04 -11.14
N LYS A 28 6.28 -37.01 -9.81
CA LYS A 28 6.99 -37.97 -8.94
C LYS A 28 6.12 -39.14 -8.48
N GLY A 29 4.83 -39.17 -8.83
CA GLY A 29 3.90 -40.20 -8.35
C GLY A 29 3.62 -40.14 -6.84
N GLU A 30 3.77 -38.96 -6.22
CA GLU A 30 3.58 -38.76 -4.78
C GLU A 30 2.11 -38.46 -4.40
N LEU A 31 1.21 -38.37 -5.39
CA LEU A 31 -0.24 -38.32 -5.18
C LEU A 31 -0.87 -39.65 -5.58
N PRO A 32 -1.80 -40.21 -4.78
CA PRO A 32 -2.48 -41.45 -5.11
C PRO A 32 -3.20 -41.38 -6.46
N GLU A 33 -3.06 -42.43 -7.26
CA GLU A 33 -3.86 -42.62 -8.46
C GLU A 33 -5.36 -42.70 -8.11
N GLY A 34 -6.20 -42.06 -8.93
CA GLY A 34 -7.62 -41.93 -8.67
C GLY A 34 -7.99 -40.83 -7.68
N LEU A 35 -7.03 -40.14 -7.04
CA LEU A 35 -7.32 -39.04 -6.10
C LEU A 35 -8.13 -37.93 -6.78
N VAL A 36 -9.25 -37.54 -6.16
CA VAL A 36 -10.09 -36.44 -6.65
C VAL A 36 -9.64 -35.09 -6.06
N LEU A 37 -9.22 -34.17 -6.93
CA LEU A 37 -8.94 -32.79 -6.62
C LEU A 37 -10.16 -31.91 -6.95
N THR A 38 -10.64 -31.12 -5.98
CA THR A 38 -11.68 -30.12 -6.24
C THR A 38 -11.12 -28.71 -6.06
N GLU A 39 -11.60 -27.76 -6.86
CA GLU A 39 -11.19 -26.35 -6.75
C GLU A 39 -11.35 -25.81 -5.33
N SER A 40 -12.45 -26.16 -4.67
CA SER A 40 -12.71 -25.77 -3.29
C SER A 40 -11.73 -26.37 -2.29
N ALA A 41 -11.35 -27.65 -2.45
CA ALA A 41 -10.41 -28.30 -1.55
C ALA A 41 -8.98 -27.79 -1.76
N VAL A 42 -8.57 -27.60 -3.01
CA VAL A 42 -7.26 -27.02 -3.35
C VAL A 42 -7.17 -25.57 -2.89
N ALA A 43 -8.22 -24.76 -3.13
CA ALA A 43 -8.26 -23.37 -2.67
C ALA A 43 -8.14 -23.26 -1.15
N ARG A 44 -8.86 -24.11 -0.42
CA ARG A 44 -8.79 -24.19 1.04
C ARG A 44 -7.40 -24.58 1.52
N LEU A 45 -6.79 -25.58 0.90
CA LEU A 45 -5.48 -26.11 1.29
C LEU A 45 -4.35 -25.08 1.12
N PHE A 46 -4.39 -24.30 0.04
CA PHE A 46 -3.41 -23.25 -0.26
C PHE A 46 -3.79 -21.87 0.32
N ASN A 47 -4.91 -21.77 1.03
CA ASN A 47 -5.48 -20.54 1.56
C ASN A 47 -5.56 -19.41 0.51
N VAL A 48 -6.26 -19.69 -0.59
CA VAL A 48 -6.52 -18.76 -1.70
C VAL A 48 -7.99 -18.74 -2.08
N SER A 49 -8.40 -17.78 -2.92
CA SER A 49 -9.72 -17.81 -3.56
C SER A 49 -9.84 -18.95 -4.59
N ARG A 50 -11.06 -19.28 -5.02
CA ARG A 50 -11.29 -20.40 -5.95
C ARG A 50 -10.68 -20.18 -7.33
N ALA A 51 -10.64 -18.94 -7.83
CA ALA A 51 -10.14 -18.61 -9.17
C ALA A 51 -8.70 -19.10 -9.44
N PRO A 52 -7.67 -18.77 -8.62
CA PRO A 52 -6.31 -19.25 -8.85
C PRO A 52 -6.16 -20.77 -8.70
N ALA A 53 -6.99 -21.42 -7.89
CA ALA A 53 -7.03 -22.88 -7.79
C ALA A 53 -7.63 -23.52 -9.05
N ALA A 54 -8.71 -22.94 -9.57
CA ALA A 54 -9.33 -23.36 -10.83
C ALA A 54 -8.37 -23.20 -12.01
N ASP A 55 -7.70 -22.05 -12.12
CA ASP A 55 -6.69 -21.79 -13.15
C ASP A 55 -5.53 -22.79 -13.10
N ALA A 56 -5.04 -23.11 -11.89
CA ALA A 56 -3.97 -24.07 -11.71
C ALA A 56 -4.40 -25.50 -12.08
N LEU A 57 -5.61 -25.91 -11.67
CA LEU A 57 -6.16 -27.22 -12.01
C LEU A 57 -6.43 -27.35 -13.51
N GLN A 58 -6.95 -26.30 -14.15
CA GLN A 58 -7.15 -26.28 -15.60
C GLN A 58 -5.82 -26.41 -16.33
N ARG A 59 -4.77 -25.72 -15.86
CA ARG A 59 -3.43 -25.87 -16.45
C ARG A 59 -2.85 -27.27 -16.28
N LEU A 60 -3.12 -27.95 -15.15
CA LEU A 60 -2.73 -29.35 -14.97
C LEU A 60 -3.47 -30.30 -15.92
N VAL A 61 -4.71 -29.96 -16.30
CA VAL A 61 -5.44 -30.68 -17.36
C VAL A 61 -4.81 -30.45 -18.72
N ASP A 62 -4.47 -29.21 -19.04
CA ASP A 62 -3.84 -28.85 -20.32
C ASP A 62 -2.49 -29.58 -20.47
N ASP A 63 -1.77 -29.78 -19.37
CA ASP A 63 -0.52 -30.55 -19.31
C ASP A 63 -0.71 -32.07 -19.12
N SER A 64 -1.96 -32.57 -19.16
CA SER A 64 -2.32 -33.99 -19.05
C SER A 64 -1.84 -34.69 -17.77
N LEU A 65 -1.74 -33.96 -16.66
CA LEU A 65 -1.35 -34.50 -15.36
C LEU A 65 -2.55 -34.87 -14.48
N VAL A 66 -3.72 -34.29 -14.76
CA VAL A 66 -5.00 -34.63 -14.14
C VAL A 66 -6.09 -34.59 -15.20
N PHE A 67 -7.20 -35.29 -14.96
CA PHE A 67 -8.26 -35.45 -15.96
C PHE A 67 -9.62 -35.06 -15.38
N ARG A 68 -10.56 -34.67 -16.24
CA ARG A 68 -11.97 -34.60 -15.85
C ARG A 68 -12.58 -36.00 -15.96
N PHE A 69 -13.49 -36.33 -15.06
CA PHE A 69 -14.20 -37.63 -15.03
C PHE A 69 -15.71 -37.38 -14.87
N GLU A 70 -16.53 -38.44 -14.87
CA GLU A 70 -18.00 -38.36 -14.74
C GLU A 70 -18.50 -37.89 -13.34
N GLY A 71 -17.68 -37.16 -12.59
CA GLY A 71 -18.02 -36.57 -11.30
C GLY A 71 -17.52 -35.13 -11.16
N ARG A 72 -17.66 -34.58 -9.94
CA ARG A 72 -17.21 -33.21 -9.64
C ARG A 72 -15.73 -33.19 -9.28
N GLY A 73 -14.93 -32.49 -10.08
CA GLY A 73 -13.51 -32.23 -9.82
C GLY A 73 -12.60 -32.79 -10.92
N TYR A 74 -11.35 -32.99 -10.56
CA TYR A 74 -10.27 -33.51 -11.40
C TYR A 74 -9.71 -34.77 -10.76
N ILE A 75 -9.26 -35.75 -11.55
CA ILE A 75 -8.74 -37.03 -11.07
C ILE A 75 -7.26 -37.18 -11.44
N VAL A 76 -6.45 -37.66 -10.50
CA VAL A 76 -5.02 -37.94 -10.70
C VAL A 76 -4.84 -39.28 -11.44
N GLY A 77 -3.96 -39.31 -12.44
CA GLY A 77 -3.69 -40.51 -13.24
C GLY A 77 -4.50 -40.51 -14.53
N GLY A 78 -5.73 -41.03 -14.51
CA GLY A 78 -6.58 -41.17 -15.69
C GLY A 78 -8.07 -41.05 -15.38
N ALA A 79 -8.87 -40.68 -16.39
CA ALA A 79 -10.32 -40.45 -16.25
C ALA A 79 -11.11 -41.74 -15.95
N GLU A 80 -10.54 -42.88 -16.34
CA GLU A 80 -11.07 -44.23 -16.20
C GLU A 80 -10.83 -44.87 -14.84
N LEU A 81 -9.98 -44.25 -14.00
CA LEU A 81 -9.67 -44.77 -12.68
C LEU A 81 -10.85 -44.59 -11.71
N ASN A 82 -10.94 -45.50 -10.74
CA ASN A 82 -11.93 -45.40 -9.67
C ASN A 82 -11.65 -44.17 -8.79
N PRO A 83 -12.60 -43.23 -8.64
CA PRO A 83 -12.37 -42.00 -7.89
C PRO A 83 -12.16 -42.25 -6.39
N VAL A 84 -10.99 -41.86 -5.88
CA VAL A 84 -10.61 -41.89 -4.47
C VAL A 84 -10.84 -40.50 -3.86
N ARG A 85 -11.74 -40.41 -2.88
CA ARG A 85 -12.01 -39.18 -2.14
C ARG A 85 -11.42 -39.29 -0.74
N MET A 86 -10.40 -38.49 -0.47
CA MET A 86 -9.83 -38.34 0.87
C MET A 86 -9.53 -36.86 1.14
N PRO A 87 -9.41 -36.45 2.42
CA PRO A 87 -9.00 -35.10 2.77
C PRO A 87 -7.64 -34.77 2.13
N LEU A 88 -7.53 -33.66 1.40
CA LEU A 88 -6.25 -33.27 0.79
C LEU A 88 -5.21 -32.93 1.87
N GLU A 89 -5.67 -32.57 3.06
CA GLU A 89 -4.88 -32.33 4.27
C GLU A 89 -4.04 -33.56 4.69
N GLU A 90 -4.42 -34.76 4.26
CA GLU A 90 -3.74 -36.04 4.52
C GLU A 90 -2.80 -36.48 3.38
N THR A 91 -2.67 -35.67 2.32
CA THR A 91 -1.83 -35.98 1.15
C THR A 91 -0.52 -35.21 1.17
N ALA A 92 0.45 -35.61 0.33
CA ALA A 92 1.69 -34.86 0.12
C ALA A 92 1.44 -33.41 -0.37
N LEU A 93 0.27 -33.14 -0.96
CA LEU A 93 -0.13 -31.80 -1.37
C LEU A 93 -0.26 -30.84 -0.17
N ALA A 94 -0.65 -31.33 1.00
CA ALA A 94 -0.74 -30.51 2.21
C ALA A 94 0.64 -30.04 2.69
N THR A 95 1.63 -30.92 2.65
CA THR A 95 3.02 -30.58 2.98
C THR A 95 3.56 -29.55 1.98
N ALA A 96 3.33 -29.76 0.68
CA ALA A 96 3.73 -28.80 -0.34
C ALA A 96 3.02 -27.44 -0.20
N ALA A 97 1.74 -27.42 0.18
CA ALA A 97 1.01 -26.17 0.47
C ALA A 97 1.60 -25.42 1.68
N ARG A 98 2.05 -26.15 2.73
CA ARG A 98 2.74 -25.55 3.88
C ARG A 98 4.11 -24.97 3.51
N GLU A 99 4.86 -25.64 2.63
CA GLU A 99 6.15 -25.15 2.10
C GLU A 99 5.98 -23.87 1.27
N VAL A 100 4.94 -23.81 0.43
CA VAL A 100 4.56 -22.60 -0.31
C VAL A 100 4.14 -21.47 0.64
N GLY A 101 3.59 -21.83 1.81
CA GLY A 101 3.10 -20.90 2.81
C GLY A 101 1.79 -20.22 2.38
N PRO A 102 1.13 -19.46 3.27
CA PRO A 102 -0.08 -18.73 2.90
C PRO A 102 0.29 -17.67 1.86
N LEU A 103 -0.20 -17.84 0.63
CA LEU A 103 0.06 -16.93 -0.49
C LEU A 103 -0.48 -15.51 -0.20
N ASP A 104 -1.44 -15.40 0.72
CA ASP A 104 -2.01 -14.13 1.18
C ASP A 104 -1.27 -13.51 2.39
N ALA A 105 -0.63 -14.28 3.28
CA ALA A 105 -0.10 -13.75 4.55
C ALA A 105 1.17 -12.90 4.42
N ARG A 106 1.97 -13.11 3.37
CA ARG A 106 3.26 -12.41 3.21
C ARG A 106 3.19 -11.13 2.37
N ASN A 107 2.21 -10.99 1.48
CA ASN A 107 2.17 -9.84 0.58
C ASN A 107 1.25 -8.71 1.05
N TRP A 108 0.28 -8.96 1.92
CA TRP A 108 -0.65 -7.90 2.30
C TRP A 108 0.01 -6.79 3.12
N ARG A 109 0.99 -7.12 3.97
CA ARG A 109 1.68 -6.14 4.82
C ARG A 109 2.50 -5.14 4.03
N ASP A 110 3.09 -5.58 2.93
CA ASP A 110 4.02 -4.81 2.13
C ASP A 110 3.38 -4.23 0.86
N ILE A 111 2.29 -4.82 0.38
CA ILE A 111 1.59 -4.37 -0.84
C ILE A 111 0.26 -3.70 -0.49
N HIS A 112 -0.66 -4.42 0.14
CA HIS A 112 -2.03 -3.94 0.33
C HIS A 112 -2.17 -2.94 1.48
N TYR A 113 -1.47 -3.14 2.59
CA TYR A 113 -1.60 -2.28 3.76
C TYR A 113 -1.19 -0.84 3.45
N PRO A 114 -0.03 -0.55 2.82
CA PRO A 114 0.33 0.84 2.48
C PRO A 114 -0.71 1.53 1.59
N GLU A 115 -1.29 0.81 0.62
CA GLU A 115 -2.34 1.32 -0.26
C GLU A 115 -3.61 1.68 0.53
N VAL A 116 -4.05 0.79 1.42
CA VAL A 116 -5.23 1.02 2.28
C VAL A 116 -4.99 2.14 3.27
N GLU A 117 -3.81 2.17 3.89
CA GLU A 117 -3.40 3.19 4.85
C GLU A 117 -3.43 4.58 4.21
N ALA A 118 -2.81 4.71 3.03
CA ALA A 118 -2.83 5.95 2.26
C ALA A 118 -4.27 6.34 1.85
N ALA A 119 -5.09 5.40 1.38
CA ALA A 119 -6.47 5.68 1.00
C ALA A 119 -7.32 6.17 2.18
N VAL A 120 -7.22 5.50 3.34
CA VAL A 120 -7.92 5.89 4.57
C VAL A 120 -7.49 7.27 5.03
N ALA A 121 -6.18 7.51 5.13
CA ALA A 121 -5.65 8.80 5.54
C ALA A 121 -6.06 9.93 4.59
N SER A 122 -6.14 9.65 3.28
CA SER A 122 -6.57 10.61 2.28
C SER A 122 -8.01 11.07 2.46
N CYS A 123 -8.89 10.16 2.84
CA CYS A 123 -10.30 10.47 3.02
C CYS A 123 -10.57 11.30 4.28
N MET A 124 -9.72 11.25 5.31
CA MET A 124 -9.95 11.94 6.60
C MET A 124 -10.18 13.45 6.46
N SER A 125 -9.65 14.07 5.41
CA SER A 125 -9.84 15.51 5.13
C SER A 125 -11.28 15.87 4.71
N TYR A 126 -12.05 14.90 4.22
CA TYR A 126 -13.30 15.11 3.50
C TYR A 126 -14.55 14.73 4.28
N GLY A 127 -14.40 14.07 5.43
CA GLY A 127 -15.54 13.65 6.22
C GLY A 127 -15.23 12.52 7.18
N THR A 128 -16.29 12.01 7.79
CA THR A 128 -16.26 10.79 8.60
C THR A 128 -16.76 9.64 7.72
N PHE A 129 -16.09 8.49 7.77
CA PHE A 129 -16.45 7.35 6.91
C PHE A 129 -16.62 6.09 7.74
N VAL A 130 -17.53 5.21 7.32
CA VAL A 130 -17.57 3.82 7.77
C VAL A 130 -16.63 2.99 6.90
N LEU A 131 -15.70 2.28 7.54
CA LEU A 131 -14.81 1.32 6.91
C LEU A 131 -15.43 -0.08 6.93
N SER A 132 -15.84 -0.58 5.76
CA SER A 132 -16.45 -1.90 5.64
C SER A 132 -15.40 -3.00 5.40
N SER A 133 -15.22 -3.88 6.39
CA SER A 133 -14.33 -5.05 6.28
C SER A 133 -14.68 -5.95 5.08
N ALA A 134 -15.98 -6.14 4.82
CA ALA A 134 -16.44 -6.97 3.70
C ALA A 134 -16.14 -6.33 2.34
N ALA A 135 -16.35 -5.02 2.22
CA ALA A 135 -16.04 -4.29 0.99
C ALA A 135 -14.52 -4.21 0.76
N LEU A 136 -13.73 -3.98 1.82
CA LEU A 136 -12.27 -3.96 1.75
C LEU A 136 -11.71 -5.33 1.30
N ALA A 137 -12.22 -6.41 1.88
CA ALA A 137 -11.85 -7.78 1.48
C ALA A 137 -12.16 -8.03 0.00
N SER A 138 -13.36 -7.63 -0.46
CA SER A 138 -13.77 -7.77 -1.86
C SER A 138 -12.94 -6.92 -2.80
N HIS A 139 -12.61 -5.68 -2.42
CA HIS A 139 -11.85 -4.74 -3.24
C HIS A 139 -10.42 -5.23 -3.49
N LEU A 140 -9.77 -5.78 -2.46
CA LEU A 140 -8.38 -6.26 -2.55
C LEU A 140 -8.29 -7.73 -2.98
N GLY A 141 -9.41 -8.45 -3.05
CA GLY A 141 -9.41 -9.89 -3.34
C GLY A 141 -8.77 -10.73 -2.23
N VAL A 142 -8.87 -10.29 -0.98
CA VAL A 142 -8.29 -10.95 0.21
C VAL A 142 -9.37 -11.54 1.11
N SER A 143 -8.97 -12.36 2.09
CA SER A 143 -9.90 -12.90 3.09
C SER A 143 -10.44 -11.81 4.04
N ARG A 144 -11.62 -12.04 4.65
CA ARG A 144 -12.15 -11.16 5.71
C ARG A 144 -11.24 -11.08 6.92
N THR A 145 -10.54 -12.16 7.25
CA THR A 145 -9.56 -12.19 8.34
C THR A 145 -8.41 -11.23 8.04
N THR A 146 -7.85 -11.28 6.82
CA THR A 146 -6.79 -10.37 6.38
C THR A 146 -7.25 -8.91 6.35
N SER A 147 -8.48 -8.67 5.90
CA SER A 147 -9.12 -7.34 5.96
C SER A 147 -9.22 -6.83 7.41
N ASN A 148 -9.73 -7.65 8.33
CA ASN A 148 -9.80 -7.29 9.75
C ASN A 148 -8.43 -7.06 10.38
N GLU A 149 -7.40 -7.83 10.00
CA GLU A 149 -6.02 -7.58 10.45
C GLU A 149 -5.49 -6.22 10.00
N MET A 150 -5.79 -5.80 8.76
CA MET A 150 -5.45 -4.45 8.28
C MET A 150 -6.20 -3.40 9.10
N ILE A 151 -7.50 -3.58 9.34
CA ILE A 151 -8.31 -2.64 10.11
C ILE A 151 -7.81 -2.51 11.54
N SER A 152 -7.54 -3.62 12.23
CA SER A 152 -6.96 -3.59 13.58
C SER A 152 -5.58 -2.92 13.61
N ARG A 153 -4.83 -2.97 12.51
CA ARG A 153 -3.56 -2.24 12.40
C ARG A 153 -3.80 -0.73 12.21
N LEU A 154 -4.76 -0.34 11.38
CA LEU A 154 -5.18 1.06 11.22
C LEU A 154 -5.67 1.66 12.54
N GLU A 155 -6.40 0.87 13.33
CA GLU A 155 -6.83 1.25 14.68
C GLU A 155 -5.64 1.52 15.61
N ARG A 156 -4.64 0.63 15.63
CA ARG A 156 -3.43 0.82 16.46
C ARG A 156 -2.62 2.06 16.10
N VAL A 157 -2.77 2.57 14.88
CA VAL A 157 -2.12 3.81 14.43
C VAL A 157 -3.06 5.02 14.47
N ASN A 158 -4.26 4.86 15.06
CA ASN A 158 -5.28 5.90 15.22
C ASN A 158 -5.81 6.50 13.91
N LEU A 159 -5.80 5.73 12.82
CA LEU A 159 -6.46 6.12 11.56
C LEU A 159 -7.92 5.67 11.51
N VAL A 160 -8.29 4.71 12.35
CA VAL A 160 -9.64 4.14 12.45
C VAL A 160 -9.98 3.98 13.93
N GLU A 161 -11.24 4.17 14.30
CA GLU A 161 -11.77 3.91 15.63
C GLU A 161 -12.95 2.93 15.57
N GLN A 162 -13.16 2.15 16.63
CA GLN A 162 -14.34 1.30 16.74
C GLN A 162 -15.45 2.04 17.51
N ALA A 163 -16.57 2.28 16.84
CA ALA A 163 -17.75 2.84 17.49
C ALA A 163 -18.43 1.82 18.42
N SER A 164 -19.27 2.31 19.35
CA SER A 164 -19.98 1.48 20.34
C SER A 164 -20.91 0.42 19.72
N ASN A 165 -21.37 0.66 18.48
CA ASN A 165 -22.16 -0.29 17.70
C ASN A 165 -21.32 -1.30 16.90
N GLY A 166 -20.01 -1.34 17.13
CA GLY A 166 -19.05 -2.24 16.49
C GLY A 166 -18.62 -1.85 15.08
N ARG A 167 -19.09 -0.71 14.55
CA ARG A 167 -18.64 -0.20 13.23
C ARG A 167 -17.25 0.40 13.32
N TRP A 168 -16.46 0.21 12.29
CA TRP A 168 -15.16 0.87 12.11
C TRP A 168 -15.37 2.22 11.45
N ILE A 169 -14.89 3.27 12.11
CA ILE A 169 -15.05 4.66 11.69
C ILE A 169 -13.68 5.25 11.36
N VAL A 170 -13.57 5.88 10.19
CA VAL A 170 -12.46 6.78 9.86
C VAL A 170 -12.89 8.17 10.31
N PRO A 171 -12.27 8.77 11.33
CA PRO A 171 -12.68 10.06 11.85
C PRO A 171 -12.25 11.19 10.89
N ARG A 172 -13.04 12.26 10.86
CA ARG A 172 -12.66 13.48 10.13
C ARG A 172 -11.47 14.18 10.81
N MET A 173 -10.46 14.53 10.02
CA MET A 173 -9.37 15.40 10.45
C MET A 173 -9.75 16.87 10.23
N GLY A 174 -10.05 17.58 11.32
CA GLY A 174 -10.24 19.03 11.31
C GLY A 174 -8.92 19.81 11.41
N VAL A 175 -9.01 21.14 11.39
CA VAL A 175 -7.86 22.06 11.53
C VAL A 175 -7.02 21.73 12.76
N THR A 176 -7.64 21.47 13.92
CA THR A 176 -6.91 21.07 15.13
C THR A 176 -6.06 19.80 14.92
N GLY A 177 -6.59 18.82 14.19
CA GLY A 177 -5.85 17.60 13.85
C GLY A 177 -4.63 17.88 12.98
N VAL A 178 -4.78 18.74 11.97
CA VAL A 178 -3.67 19.23 11.14
C VAL A 178 -2.56 19.84 12.01
N ARG A 179 -2.92 20.74 12.93
CA ARG A 179 -1.96 21.38 13.83
C ARG A 179 -1.20 20.38 14.70
N HIS A 180 -1.88 19.36 15.22
CA HIS A 180 -1.22 18.30 15.99
C HIS A 180 -0.21 17.51 15.15
N HIS A 181 -0.55 17.17 13.90
CA HIS A 181 0.37 16.49 12.99
C HIS A 181 1.60 17.36 12.67
N TYR A 182 1.41 18.64 12.35
CA TYR A 182 2.50 19.57 12.08
C TYR A 182 3.39 19.82 13.31
N GLN A 183 2.83 19.84 14.51
CA GLN A 183 3.62 19.96 15.74
C GLN A 183 4.61 18.79 15.89
N ILE A 184 4.18 17.55 15.61
CA ILE A 184 5.06 16.38 15.61
C ILE A 184 6.12 16.49 14.50
N ARG A 185 5.73 16.91 13.30
CA ARG A 185 6.67 17.09 12.18
C ARG A 185 7.76 18.11 12.51
N LYS A 186 7.39 19.27 13.07
CA LYS A 186 8.36 20.33 13.46
C LYS A 186 9.34 19.88 14.53
N LEU A 187 8.94 18.98 15.42
CA LEU A 187 9.82 18.42 16.45
C LEU A 187 10.74 17.32 15.89
N LEU A 188 10.22 16.46 15.01
CA LEU A 188 10.92 15.23 14.62
C LEU A 188 11.64 15.32 13.29
N GLU A 189 11.10 16.01 12.28
CA GLU A 189 11.70 16.02 10.95
C GLU A 189 13.05 16.75 10.88
N PRO A 190 13.26 17.92 11.51
CA PRO A 190 14.58 18.54 11.56
C PRO A 190 15.63 17.68 12.28
N ALA A 191 15.21 16.95 13.32
CA ALA A 191 16.08 16.03 14.06
C ALA A 191 16.42 14.78 13.23
N ALA A 192 15.43 14.22 12.53
CA ALA A 192 15.64 13.12 11.59
C ALA A 192 16.55 13.52 10.42
N LEU A 193 16.39 14.73 9.91
CA LEU A 193 17.23 15.26 8.84
C LEU A 193 18.68 15.44 9.29
N ALA A 194 18.91 15.89 10.53
CA ALA A 194 20.25 15.96 11.11
C ALA A 194 20.99 14.63 11.07
N ASP A 195 20.30 13.56 11.49
CA ASP A 195 20.81 12.20 11.51
C ASP A 195 21.22 11.74 10.10
N VAL A 196 20.41 12.06 9.09
CA VAL A 196 20.70 11.72 7.68
C VAL A 196 21.86 12.53 7.10
N VAL A 197 21.98 13.81 7.49
CA VAL A 197 23.08 14.68 7.06
C VAL A 197 24.41 14.19 7.63
N GLU A 198 24.44 13.81 8.91
CA GLU A 198 25.62 13.25 9.59
C GLU A 198 26.14 11.97 8.89
N GLU A 199 25.23 11.11 8.41
CA GLU A 199 25.59 9.86 7.72
C GLU A 199 26.02 10.02 6.26
N GLY A 200 25.83 11.21 5.68
CA GLY A 200 26.13 11.49 4.28
C GLY A 200 24.89 11.53 3.40
N ALA A 201 24.22 12.67 3.39
CA ALA A 201 23.03 12.93 2.59
C ALA A 201 23.31 13.29 1.10
N GLY A 202 24.58 13.49 0.72
CA GLY A 202 24.97 14.17 -0.52
C GLY A 202 24.35 13.62 -1.81
N GLN A 203 24.31 12.29 -1.99
CA GLN A 203 23.71 11.69 -3.18
C GLN A 203 22.20 11.94 -3.27
N LYS A 204 21.49 11.81 -2.14
CA LYS A 204 20.03 12.02 -2.08
C LYS A 204 19.68 13.48 -2.28
N VAL A 205 20.42 14.38 -1.63
CA VAL A 205 20.27 15.83 -1.78
C VAL A 205 20.53 16.27 -3.22
N GLY A 206 21.62 15.78 -3.83
CA GLY A 206 21.92 16.09 -5.24
C GLY A 206 20.84 15.58 -6.20
N SER A 207 20.30 14.39 -5.95
CA SER A 207 19.21 13.82 -6.77
C SER A 207 17.91 14.63 -6.63
N ALA A 208 17.58 15.09 -5.42
CA ALA A 208 16.42 15.91 -5.16
C ALA A 208 16.53 17.29 -5.83
N LEU A 209 17.68 17.96 -5.70
CA LEU A 209 17.96 19.24 -6.36
C LEU A 209 17.90 19.14 -7.89
N ALA A 210 18.45 18.06 -8.46
CA ALA A 210 18.38 17.82 -9.90
C ALA A 210 16.92 17.63 -10.39
N ARG A 211 16.05 17.02 -9.57
CA ARG A 211 14.62 16.88 -9.89
C ARG A 211 13.90 18.22 -9.87
N ILE A 212 14.17 19.07 -8.88
CA ILE A 212 13.62 20.43 -8.80
C ILE A 212 14.03 21.25 -10.03
N ASP A 213 15.31 21.25 -10.39
CA ASP A 213 15.82 21.95 -11.56
C ASP A 213 15.19 21.45 -12.88
N ALA A 214 15.07 20.12 -13.05
CA ALA A 214 14.41 19.53 -14.20
C ALA A 214 12.92 19.93 -14.30
N LEU A 215 12.21 19.95 -13.17
CA LEU A 215 10.81 20.35 -13.11
C LEU A 215 10.64 21.82 -13.52
N ARG A 216 11.44 22.74 -12.96
CA ARG A 216 11.42 24.16 -13.32
C ARG A 216 11.72 24.40 -14.80
N LYS A 217 12.73 23.73 -15.35
CA LYS A 217 13.08 23.84 -16.78
C LYS A 217 11.96 23.37 -17.69
N SER A 218 11.25 22.31 -17.30
CA SER A 218 10.12 21.79 -18.08
C SER A 218 8.92 22.73 -18.10
N ARG A 219 8.75 23.59 -17.07
CA ARG A 219 7.55 24.40 -16.80
C ARG A 219 6.24 23.58 -16.86
N SER A 220 6.34 22.28 -16.63
CA SER A 220 5.23 21.32 -16.71
C SER A 220 4.96 20.77 -15.32
N PHE A 221 4.09 21.47 -14.58
CA PHE A 221 3.70 21.10 -13.24
C PHE A 221 2.53 20.12 -13.31
N THR A 222 2.83 18.83 -13.11
CA THR A 222 1.79 17.83 -12.84
C THR A 222 1.83 17.47 -11.36
N ILE A 223 0.70 17.06 -10.81
CA ILE A 223 0.57 16.68 -9.40
C ILE A 223 1.59 15.59 -9.04
N ASP A 224 1.78 14.60 -9.91
CA ASP A 224 2.73 13.51 -9.68
C ASP A 224 4.18 14.00 -9.59
N LEU A 225 4.55 15.00 -10.39
CA LEU A 225 5.90 15.57 -10.37
C LEU A 225 6.15 16.40 -9.10
N VAL A 226 5.15 17.16 -8.65
CA VAL A 226 5.24 17.91 -7.38
C VAL A 226 5.29 16.94 -6.20
N ASN A 227 4.49 15.87 -6.23
CA ASN A 227 4.52 14.80 -5.22
C ASN A 227 5.89 14.12 -5.12
N ASP A 228 6.58 13.95 -6.26
CA ASP A 228 7.91 13.38 -6.27
C ASP A 228 8.94 14.29 -5.56
N VAL A 229 8.80 15.62 -5.68
CA VAL A 229 9.64 16.60 -4.96
C VAL A 229 9.32 16.61 -3.47
N GLU A 230 8.05 16.59 -3.10
CA GLU A 230 7.57 16.43 -1.73
C GLU A 230 8.14 15.15 -1.08
N ALA A 231 8.06 14.04 -1.82
CA ALA A 231 8.58 12.75 -1.39
C ALA A 231 10.11 12.74 -1.28
N ASP A 232 10.86 13.50 -2.09
CA ASP A 232 12.31 13.54 -1.99
C ASP A 232 12.76 14.06 -0.62
N LEU A 233 12.19 15.17 -0.13
CA LEU A 233 12.52 15.74 1.18
C LEU A 233 11.90 14.92 2.33
N HIS A 234 10.57 14.82 2.37
CA HIS A 234 9.86 14.32 3.55
C HIS A 234 9.88 12.79 3.68
N PHE A 235 10.07 12.07 2.57
CA PHE A 235 10.09 10.61 2.57
C PHE A 235 11.50 10.03 2.33
N ARG A 236 12.09 10.25 1.15
CA ARG A 236 13.35 9.59 0.75
C ARG A 236 14.54 10.07 1.57
N LEU A 237 14.52 11.33 2.00
CA LEU A 237 15.53 11.92 2.86
C LEU A 237 15.18 11.76 4.35
N VAL A 238 14.18 12.49 4.86
CA VAL A 238 13.85 12.53 6.30
C VAL A 238 13.59 11.13 6.89
N ARG A 239 12.82 10.26 6.22
CA ARG A 239 12.51 8.91 6.75
C ARG A 239 13.63 7.89 6.54
N SER A 240 14.80 8.32 6.05
CA SER A 240 15.99 7.48 6.01
C SER A 240 16.87 7.57 7.25
N CYS A 241 16.45 8.33 8.26
CA CYS A 241 17.13 8.37 9.56
C CYS A 241 17.18 6.98 10.22
N ARG A 242 18.19 6.76 11.05
CA ARG A 242 18.49 5.48 11.70
C ARG A 242 17.39 5.02 12.65
N ASN A 243 16.71 5.95 13.32
CA ASN A 243 15.78 5.66 14.39
C ASN A 243 14.43 5.16 13.83
N PRO A 244 14.10 3.86 13.95
CA PRO A 244 12.89 3.32 13.35
C PRO A 244 11.61 3.85 14.02
N GLN A 245 11.64 4.18 15.31
CA GLN A 245 10.50 4.78 16.02
C GLN A 245 10.24 6.20 15.51
N MET A 246 11.29 6.98 15.27
CA MET A 246 11.19 8.32 14.71
C MET A 246 10.63 8.27 13.28
N ARG A 247 11.14 7.38 12.44
CA ARG A 247 10.64 7.14 11.07
C ARG A 247 9.15 6.82 11.05
N GLU A 248 8.71 5.93 11.94
CA GLU A 248 7.31 5.51 12.01
C GLU A 248 6.40 6.64 12.53
N THR A 249 6.88 7.43 13.49
CA THR A 249 6.12 8.57 14.02
C THR A 249 5.99 9.68 12.97
N ILE A 250 7.06 9.98 12.23
CA ILE A 250 7.06 10.92 11.11
C ILE A 250 6.14 10.43 9.99
N HIS A 251 6.19 9.14 9.65
CA HIS A 251 5.31 8.57 8.64
C HIS A 251 3.83 8.82 8.95
N ARG A 252 3.43 8.52 10.19
CA ARG A 252 2.05 8.70 10.64
C ARG A 252 1.63 10.16 10.69
N SER A 253 2.56 11.08 10.99
CA SER A 253 2.25 12.51 11.00
C SER A 253 2.15 13.12 9.60
N GLN A 254 2.82 12.54 8.61
CA GLN A 254 2.76 12.98 7.21
C GLN A 254 1.56 12.42 6.45
N LEU A 255 1.14 11.19 6.74
CA LEU A 255 0.21 10.45 5.87
C LEU A 255 -1.14 11.15 5.62
N PRO A 256 -1.83 11.72 6.64
CA PRO A 256 -3.07 12.45 6.40
C PRO A 256 -2.86 13.74 5.60
N LEU A 257 -1.66 14.32 5.65
CA LEU A 257 -1.34 15.63 5.07
C LEU A 257 -0.85 15.53 3.62
N ILE A 258 -0.11 14.47 3.27
CA ILE A 258 0.35 14.22 1.90
C ILE A 258 -0.86 14.18 0.96
N ALA A 259 -1.92 13.49 1.35
CA ALA A 259 -3.14 13.42 0.57
C ALA A 259 -3.88 14.76 0.43
N THR A 260 -3.82 15.60 1.46
CA THR A 260 -4.37 16.96 1.44
C THR A 260 -3.57 17.88 0.51
N HIS A 261 -2.23 17.79 0.54
CA HIS A 261 -1.37 18.50 -0.40
C HIS A 261 -1.60 18.06 -1.85
N MET A 262 -1.88 16.78 -2.10
CA MET A 262 -2.23 16.27 -3.44
C MET A 262 -3.52 16.90 -3.98
N ALA A 263 -4.50 17.13 -3.12
CA ALA A 263 -5.72 17.81 -3.52
C ALA A 263 -5.52 19.32 -3.65
N PHE A 264 -4.68 19.93 -2.81
CA PHE A 264 -4.29 21.33 -2.93
C PHE A 264 -3.61 21.62 -4.29
N ALA A 265 -2.65 20.77 -4.70
CA ALA A 265 -1.97 20.86 -6.00
C ALA A 265 -2.92 20.73 -7.22
N ARG A 266 -4.13 20.15 -7.06
CA ARG A 266 -5.15 20.13 -8.11
C ARG A 266 -5.82 21.48 -8.37
N TYR A 267 -5.82 22.38 -7.39
CA TYR A 267 -6.59 23.63 -7.43
C TYR A 267 -5.72 24.89 -7.53
N ASN A 268 -4.40 24.74 -7.49
CA ASN A 268 -3.50 25.88 -7.40
C ASN A 268 -2.94 26.38 -8.72
N LYS A 269 -2.57 27.65 -8.68
CA LYS A 269 -1.89 28.35 -9.77
C LYS A 269 -0.42 27.91 -9.82
N PRO A 270 0.22 27.99 -11.00
CA PRO A 270 1.66 27.72 -11.16
C PRO A 270 2.57 28.44 -10.15
N GLU A 271 2.18 29.65 -9.71
CA GLU A 271 2.92 30.47 -8.73
C GLU A 271 3.04 29.80 -7.35
N GLU A 272 2.00 29.10 -6.90
CA GLU A 272 2.00 28.42 -5.60
C GLU A 272 2.81 27.11 -5.64
N MET A 273 2.85 26.43 -6.79
CA MET A 273 3.76 25.30 -7.00
C MET A 273 5.22 25.75 -6.97
N GLU A 274 5.55 26.91 -7.55
CA GLU A 274 6.91 27.43 -7.54
C GLU A 274 7.40 27.70 -6.10
N SER A 275 6.54 28.28 -5.25
CA SER A 275 6.87 28.52 -3.84
C SER A 275 7.23 27.25 -3.07
N VAL A 276 6.58 26.11 -3.36
CA VAL A 276 6.92 24.81 -2.73
C VAL A 276 8.30 24.34 -3.19
N LEU A 277 8.62 24.54 -4.47
CA LEU A 277 9.95 24.20 -5.00
C LEU A 277 11.05 25.06 -4.38
N ASP A 278 10.77 26.35 -4.18
CA ASP A 278 11.70 27.30 -3.56
C ASP A 278 12.04 26.87 -2.12
N ASP A 279 11.03 26.61 -1.27
CA ASP A 279 11.23 26.17 0.11
C ASP A 279 12.08 24.88 0.18
N HIS A 280 11.79 23.90 -0.69
CA HIS A 280 12.54 22.64 -0.74
C HIS A 280 13.99 22.85 -1.23
N GLU A 281 14.19 23.67 -2.26
CA GLU A 281 15.52 23.97 -2.79
C GLU A 281 16.38 24.68 -1.75
N GLU A 282 15.84 25.67 -1.03
CA GLU A 282 16.59 26.40 0.00
C GLU A 282 17.14 25.46 1.07
N ILE A 283 16.30 24.56 1.60
CA ILE A 283 16.71 23.55 2.59
C ILE A 283 17.80 22.64 2.02
N LEU A 284 17.57 22.08 0.83
CA LEU A 284 18.48 21.10 0.21
C LEU A 284 19.81 21.74 -0.21
N ALA A 285 19.78 22.98 -0.71
CA ALA A 285 20.97 23.74 -1.08
C ALA A 285 21.81 24.07 0.14
N ALA A 286 21.19 24.51 1.25
CA ALA A 286 21.89 24.74 2.51
C ALA A 286 22.63 23.48 2.99
N ILE A 287 22.02 22.30 2.86
CA ILE A 287 22.67 21.02 3.18
C ILE A 287 23.81 20.71 2.21
N ARG A 288 23.59 20.84 0.90
CA ARG A 288 24.61 20.60 -0.14
C ARG A 288 25.84 21.47 0.06
N ASP A 289 25.64 22.74 0.41
CA ASP A 289 26.68 23.75 0.51
C ASP A 289 27.39 23.72 1.87
N GLY A 290 27.01 22.78 2.76
CA GLY A 290 27.65 22.59 4.06
C GLY A 290 27.35 23.71 5.05
N ALA A 291 26.17 24.32 4.96
CA ALA A 291 25.73 25.34 5.91
C ALA A 291 25.64 24.76 7.34
N ASP A 292 25.75 25.64 8.33
CA ASP A 292 25.55 25.31 9.73
C ASP A 292 24.19 24.63 9.96
N ASP A 293 24.15 23.64 10.85
CA ASP A 293 22.96 22.82 11.04
C ASP A 293 21.71 23.61 11.47
N ARG A 294 21.92 24.75 12.14
CA ARG A 294 20.86 25.66 12.53
C ARG A 294 20.13 26.24 11.34
N VAL A 295 20.83 26.53 10.24
CA VAL A 295 20.26 27.21 9.06
C VAL A 295 19.19 26.34 8.41
N TRP A 296 19.52 25.12 7.99
CA TRP A 296 18.55 24.26 7.31
C TRP A 296 17.48 23.72 8.27
N ARG A 297 17.75 23.67 9.59
CA ARG A 297 16.70 23.37 10.59
C ARG A 297 15.67 24.50 10.70
N GLU A 298 16.12 25.75 10.76
CA GLU A 298 15.24 26.93 10.77
C GLU A 298 14.41 26.97 9.48
N LEU A 299 15.02 26.73 8.31
CA LEU A 299 14.31 26.62 7.03
C LEU A 299 13.28 25.48 7.03
N MET A 300 13.64 24.30 7.54
CA MET A 300 12.71 23.16 7.63
C MET A 300 11.50 23.47 8.52
N VAL A 301 11.71 24.19 9.64
CA VAL A 301 10.60 24.59 10.52
C VAL A 301 9.69 25.61 9.82
N ALA A 302 10.28 26.60 9.14
CA ALA A 302 9.51 27.61 8.39
C ALA A 302 8.67 26.98 7.27
N HIS A 303 9.26 26.06 6.50
CA HIS A 303 8.55 25.25 5.49
C HIS A 303 7.35 24.50 6.09
N LEU A 304 7.54 23.86 7.25
CA LEU A 304 6.47 23.16 7.94
C LEU A 304 5.39 24.11 8.49
N ASP A 305 5.75 25.31 8.94
CA ASP A 305 4.78 26.34 9.35
C ASP A 305 3.94 26.84 8.17
N ASN A 306 4.56 27.05 7.01
CA ASN A 306 3.86 27.40 5.77
C ASN A 306 2.89 26.28 5.35
N GLY A 307 3.35 25.03 5.38
CA GLY A 307 2.52 23.85 5.13
C GLY A 307 1.34 23.75 6.10
N GLU A 308 1.56 24.00 7.40
CA GLU A 308 0.50 24.02 8.42
C GLU A 308 -0.57 25.04 8.08
N GLN A 309 -0.17 26.28 7.77
CA GLN A 309 -1.09 27.37 7.46
C GLN A 309 -1.92 27.05 6.21
N THR A 310 -1.25 26.62 5.14
CA THR A 310 -1.87 26.27 3.87
C THR A 310 -2.86 25.11 4.01
N THR A 311 -2.43 24.03 4.68
CA THR A 311 -3.27 22.86 4.91
C THR A 311 -4.46 23.20 5.80
N SER A 312 -4.24 24.01 6.84
CA SER A 312 -5.30 24.45 7.75
C SER A 312 -6.36 25.27 7.02
N THR A 313 -5.94 26.21 6.16
CA THR A 313 -6.85 27.00 5.33
C THR A 313 -7.67 26.11 4.39
N TYR A 314 -7.03 25.13 3.74
CA TYR A 314 -7.74 24.16 2.89
C TYR A 314 -8.76 23.32 3.67
N ILE A 315 -8.38 22.75 4.82
CA ILE A 315 -9.32 21.94 5.63
C ILE A 315 -10.46 22.79 6.21
N ALA A 316 -10.19 24.06 6.54
CA ALA A 316 -11.19 24.99 7.02
C ALA A 316 -12.24 25.34 5.96
N SER A 317 -11.89 25.29 4.67
CA SER A 317 -12.85 25.53 3.58
C SER A 317 -13.81 24.36 3.34
N ALA A 318 -13.69 23.27 4.10
CA ALA A 318 -14.53 22.07 3.99
C ALA A 318 -14.61 21.55 2.54
N PRO A 319 -13.47 21.15 1.95
CA PRO A 319 -13.40 20.80 0.55
C PRO A 319 -14.20 19.53 0.26
N GLU A 320 -14.73 19.44 -0.96
CA GLU A 320 -15.33 18.21 -1.46
C GLU A 320 -14.23 17.22 -1.91
N PRO A 321 -14.45 15.91 -1.75
CA PRO A 321 -13.51 14.90 -2.22
C PRO A 321 -13.46 14.91 -3.76
N PRO A 322 -12.26 14.89 -4.38
CA PRO A 322 -12.15 14.70 -5.82
C PRO A 322 -12.77 13.39 -6.30
N ASP A 323 -13.21 13.38 -7.56
CA ASP A 323 -13.76 12.19 -8.20
C ASP A 323 -12.81 10.99 -8.09
N GLY A 324 -13.37 9.86 -7.67
CA GLY A 324 -12.64 8.59 -7.53
C GLY A 324 -11.68 8.53 -6.33
N LEU A 325 -11.63 9.56 -5.47
CA LEU A 325 -10.79 9.51 -4.27
C LEU A 325 -11.32 8.50 -3.24
N ILE A 326 -12.64 8.48 -3.02
CA ILE A 326 -13.26 7.63 -2.00
C ILE A 326 -13.33 6.18 -2.53
N PRO A 327 -12.57 5.23 -1.95
CA PRO A 327 -12.62 3.84 -2.37
C PRO A 327 -13.94 3.18 -1.95
N PRO A 328 -14.37 2.09 -2.61
CA PRO A 328 -15.67 1.45 -2.38
C PRO A 328 -15.83 0.82 -0.98
N PHE A 329 -14.74 0.73 -0.21
CA PHE A 329 -14.76 0.22 1.16
C PHE A 329 -14.95 1.32 2.22
N LEU A 330 -15.02 2.58 1.82
CA LEU A 330 -15.36 3.73 2.66
C LEU A 330 -16.73 4.28 2.26
N VAL A 331 -17.64 4.36 3.22
CA VAL A 331 -18.97 4.95 3.03
C VAL A 331 -19.06 6.20 3.88
N GLN A 332 -19.23 7.36 3.26
CA GLN A 332 -19.33 8.63 3.98
C GLN A 332 -20.55 8.61 4.90
N LEU A 333 -20.35 9.06 6.14
CA LEU A 333 -21.44 9.36 7.06
C LEU A 333 -21.86 10.80 6.85
N ASP A 334 -23.16 10.99 6.69
CA ASP A 334 -23.81 12.31 6.63
C ASP A 334 -23.66 13.08 7.95
#